data_AF-A0A926NGY7-F1
#
_entry.id   AF-A0A926NGY7-F1
#
_cell.length_a   1.000
_cell.length_b   1.000
_cell.length_c   1.000
_cell.angle_alpha   90.00
_cell.angle_beta   90.00
_cell.angle_gamma   90.00
#
_symmetry.space_group_name_H-M   'P 1'
#
loop_
_entity.id
_entity.type
_entity.pdbx_description
1 polymer ?
#
loop_
_entity_poly.entity_id
_entity_poly.type
_entity_poly.pdbx_seq_one_letter_code
_entity_poly.pdbx_strand_id
1 'polypeptide(L)' 'MGILVVPHSHWDREWNYTFEQFRFYLVQFMNELIQLLETDSELKSFLLDGQIILKVETLRIRLAKM' A
#
# COMPACT_ATOMS: atom_id res chain seq x y z
N MET A 1 -30.24 -7.41 -6.37
CA MET A 1 -29.21 -6.64 -5.64
C MET A 1 -27.85 -7.29 -5.90
N GLY A 2 -26.84 -6.50 -6.28
CA GLY A 2 -25.47 -6.99 -6.43
C GLY A 2 -24.64 -6.71 -5.17
N ILE A 3 -23.57 -7.47 -4.98
CA ILE A 3 -22.55 -7.23 -3.95
C ILE A 3 -21.35 -6.57 -4.65
N LEU A 4 -20.87 -5.44 -4.11
CA LEU A 4 -19.63 -4.81 -4.53
C LEU A 4 -18.59 -5.02 -3.43
N VAL A 5 -17.44 -5.60 -3.80
CA VAL A 5 -16.30 -5.75 -2.90
C VAL A 5 -15.22 -4.75 -3.32
N VAL A 6 -14.71 -3.97 -2.36
CA VAL A 6 -13.63 -3.00 -2.58
C VAL A 6 -12.45 -3.38 -1.68
N PRO A 7 -11.41 -4.02 -2.23
CA PRO A 7 -10.20 -4.34 -1.47
C PRO A 7 -9.52 -3.06 -0.98
N HIS A 8 -9.20 -2.99 0.31
CA HIS A 8 -8.48 -1.88 0.91
C HIS A 8 -7.74 -2.35 2.17
N SER A 9 -6.79 -1.54 2.62
CA SER A 9 -6.21 -1.63 3.96
C SER A 9 -6.31 -0.25 4.59
N HIS A 10 -6.64 -0.19 5.87
CA HIS A 10 -6.51 1.04 6.65
C HIS A 10 -5.05 1.18 7.08
N TRP A 11 -4.45 2.35 6.85
CA TRP A 11 -3.03 2.55 7.11
C TRP A 11 -2.78 3.79 7.97
N ASP A 12 -2.66 3.59 9.27
CA ASP A 12 -2.12 4.61 10.16
C ASP A 12 -0.65 4.87 9.80
N ARG A 13 -0.33 6.13 9.51
CA ARG A 13 1.05 6.54 9.17
C ARG A 13 2.01 6.32 10.34
N GLU A 14 1.51 6.51 11.55
CA GLU A 14 2.24 6.30 12.80
C GLU A 14 1.24 6.03 13.92
N TRP A 15 1.56 5.07 14.79
CA TRP A 15 0.73 4.72 15.94
C TRP A 15 1.55 4.01 17.03
N ASN A 16 1.41 2.69 17.17
CA ASN A 16 2.03 1.92 18.28
C ASN A 16 3.47 1.48 18.06
N TYR A 17 3.96 1.53 16.81
CA TYR A 17 5.35 1.33 16.43
C TYR A 17 6.02 2.65 16.05
N THR A 18 7.34 2.65 15.95
CA THR A 18 8.07 3.82 15.44
C THR A 18 7.67 4.12 14.00
N PHE A 19 7.73 5.39 13.61
CA PHE A 19 7.44 5.83 12.23
C PHE A 19 8.22 5.03 11.18
N GLU A 20 9.50 4.73 11.43
CA GLU A 20 10.34 3.95 10.51
C GLU A 20 9.90 2.48 10.39
N GLN A 21 9.35 1.88 11.44
CA GLN A 21 8.77 0.53 11.34
C GLN A 21 7.53 0.53 10.45
N PHE A 22 6.63 1.51 10.60
CA PHE A 22 5.48 1.67 9.70
C PHE A 22 5.92 1.90 8.25
N ARG A 23 6.95 2.73 8.01
CA ARG A 23 7.50 2.94 6.67
C ARG A 23 8.10 1.66 6.08
N PHE A 24 8.78 0.85 6.88
CA PHE A 24 9.31 -0.44 6.43
C PHE A 24 8.19 -1.36 5.95
N TYR A 25 7.14 -1.54 6.76
CA TYR A 25 5.99 -2.36 6.38
C TYR A 25 5.23 -1.78 5.18
N LEU A 26 5.14 -0.46 5.07
CA LEU A 26 4.49 0.20 3.94
C LEU A 26 5.18 -0.18 2.62
N VAL A 27 6.51 -0.15 2.58
CA VAL A 27 7.27 -0.50 1.38
C VAL A 27 7.11 -1.98 1.03
N GLN A 28 7.12 -2.88 2.02
CA GLN A 28 6.88 -4.30 1.79
C GLN A 28 5.47 -4.54 1.22
N PHE A 29 4.45 -4.01 1.90
CA PHE A 29 3.06 -4.09 1.49
C PHE A 29 2.85 -3.57 0.05
N MET A 30 3.41 -2.40 -0.27
CA MET A 30 3.26 -1.81 -1.60
C MET A 30 3.95 -2.64 -2.69
N ASN A 31 5.10 -3.26 -2.40
CA ASN A 31 5.76 -4.15 -3.36
C ASN A 31 4.91 -5.39 -3.64
N GLU A 32 4.38 -6.03 -2.60
CA GLU A 32 3.51 -7.20 -2.73
C GLU A 32 2.19 -6.86 -3.43
N LEU A 33 1.59 -5.71 -3.08
CA LEU A 33 0.36 -5.24 -3.71
C LEU A 33 0.56 -4.98 -5.22
N ILE A 34 1.66 -4.32 -5.60
CA ILE A 34 1.96 -4.06 -7.01
C ILE A 34 2.17 -5.39 -7.75
N GLN A 35 2.94 -6.31 -7.17
CA GLN A 35 3.13 -7.63 -7.77
C GLN A 35 1.79 -8.35 -7.97
N LEU A 36 0.92 -8.33 -6.97
CA LEU A 36 -0.38 -8.99 -7.05
C LEU A 36 -1.28 -8.34 -8.12
N LEU A 37 -1.30 -7.01 -8.21
CA LEU A 37 -2.04 -6.29 -9.24
C LEU A 37 -1.52 -6.58 -10.67
N GLU A 38 -0.24 -6.92 -10.81
CA GLU A 38 0.36 -7.27 -12.11
C GLU A 38 0.13 -8.74 -12.49
N THR A 39 0.05 -9.65 -11.51
CA THR A 39 -0.01 -11.10 -11.77
C THR A 39 -1.39 -11.73 -11.60
N ASP A 40 -2.28 -11.14 -10.79
CA ASP A 40 -3.60 -11.68 -10.51
C ASP A 40 -4.70 -10.90 -11.24
N SER A 41 -5.29 -11.53 -12.26
CA SER A 41 -6.37 -10.95 -13.06
C SER A 41 -7.68 -10.74 -12.30
N GLU A 42 -7.88 -11.38 -11.15
CA GLU A 42 -9.08 -11.19 -10.32
C GLU A 42 -8.98 -9.91 -9.48
N LEU A 43 -7.78 -9.49 -9.08
CA LEU A 43 -7.56 -8.26 -8.34
C LEU A 43 -7.42 -7.05 -9.27
N LYS A 44 -8.54 -6.44 -9.63
CA LYS A 44 -8.58 -5.31 -10.58
C LYS A 44 -8.11 -3.98 -10.01
N SER A 45 -8.34 -3.75 -8.72
CA SER A 45 -8.02 -2.48 -8.07
C SER A 45 -7.93 -2.63 -6.56
N PHE A 46 -7.24 -1.67 -5.93
CA PHE A 46 -7.07 -1.60 -4.49
C PHE A 46 -7.18 -0.14 -4.04
N LEU A 47 -8.00 0.12 -3.02
CA LEU A 47 -8.16 1.44 -2.44
C LEU A 47 -7.06 1.70 -1.39
N LEU A 48 -6.17 2.65 -1.69
CA LEU A 48 -5.08 3.07 -0.79
C LEU A 48 -5.56 4.07 0.28
N ASP A 49 -6.56 3.67 1.05
CA ASP A 49 -7.05 4.36 2.27
C ASP A 49 -7.41 5.84 2.11
N GLY A 50 -7.67 6.30 0.88
CA GLY A 50 -7.96 7.72 0.59
C GLY A 50 -6.77 8.66 0.76
N GLN A 51 -5.55 8.15 0.90
CA GLN A 51 -4.36 8.95 1.21
C GLN A 51 -3.24 8.75 0.18
N ILE A 52 -2.85 9.86 -0.47
CA ILE A 52 -1.80 9.84 -1.51
C ILE A 52 -0.39 9.63 -0.92
N ILE A 53 -0.21 9.89 0.38
CA ILE A 53 1.10 9.86 1.03
C ILE A 53 1.74 8.47 1.00
N LEU A 54 0.95 7.39 1.06
CA LEU A 54 1.42 6.01 0.99
C LEU A 54 2.24 5.74 -0.29
N LYS A 55 1.73 6.22 -1.43
CA LYS A 55 2.42 6.13 -2.72
C LYS A 55 3.68 7.00 -2.76
N VAL A 56 3.58 8.25 -2.33
CA VAL A 56 4.70 9.20 -2.32
C VAL A 56 5.84 8.68 -1.46
N GLU A 57 5.53 8.17 -0.28
CA GLU A 57 6.51 7.67 0.68
C GLU A 57 7.23 6.41 0.16
N THR A 58 6.48 5.50 -0.44
CA THR A 58 7.04 4.31 -1.10
C THR A 58 8.03 4.69 -2.20
N LEU A 59 7.67 5.66 -3.06
CA LEU A 59 8.56 6.13 -4.13
C LEU A 59 9.82 6.81 -3.58
N ARG A 60 9.70 7.64 -2.53
CA ARG A 60 10.85 8.29 -1.89
C ARG A 60 11.86 7.27 -1.39
N ILE A 61 11.39 6.23 -0.70
CA ILE A 61 12.27 5.17 -0.17
C ILE A 61 12.89 4.36 -1.30
N ARG A 62 12.12 4.03 -2.34
CA ARG A 62 12.62 3.28 -3.50
C ARG A 62 13.73 4.03 -4.24
N LEU A 63 13.57 5.34 -4.44
CA LEU A 63 14.56 6.18 -5.12
C LEU A 63 15.80 6.47 -4.27
N ALA A 64 15.65 6.60 -2.96
CA ALA A 64 16.80 6.79 -2.06
C ALA A 64 17.72 5.55 -1.93
N LYS A 65 17.26 4.38 -2.40
CA LYS A 65 18.03 3.13 -2.44
C LYS A 65 18.73 2.87 -3.79
N MET A 66 18.53 3.75 -4.78
CA MET A 66 19.24 3.72 -6.07
C MET A 66 20.47 4.60 -6.02
#